data_AF-A0A523S333-F1
#
_entry.id   AF-A0A523S333-F1
#
_cell.length_a   1.000
_cell.length_b   1.000
_cell.length_c   1.000
_cell.angle_alpha   90.00
_cell.angle_beta   90.00
_cell.angle_gamma   90.00
#
_symmetry.space_group_name_H-M   'P 1'
#
loop_
_entity.id
_entity.type
_entity.pdbx_description
1 polymer ?
#
loop_
_entity_poly.entity_id
_entity_poly.type
_entity_poly.pdbx_seq_one_letter_code
_entity_poly.pdbx_strand_id
1 'polypeptide(L)' 'MAEKTITGSIISTQLGTIGTKSYGFIGIETDDKEHLKIKIAAFTQYETLELGSRVQVVAENVGNMVVLTAKLISLAE' A
#
# COMPACT_ATOMS: atom_id res chain seq x y z
N MET A 1 7.49 12.59 11.99
CA MET A 1 6.71 11.99 10.89
C MET A 1 6.18 10.68 11.43
N ALA A 2 4.87 10.49 11.56
CA ALA A 2 4.31 9.28 12.15
C ALA A 2 4.15 8.22 11.05
N GLU A 3 4.89 7.13 11.18
CA GLU A 3 4.75 5.94 10.35
C GLU A 3 3.63 5.09 10.93
N LYS A 4 2.72 4.61 10.07
CA LYS A 4 1.62 3.73 10.47
C LYS A 4 1.81 2.39 9.77
N THR A 5 1.84 1.33 10.56
CA THR A 5 1.80 -0.04 10.05
C THR A 5 0.35 -0.46 9.93
N ILE A 6 -0.01 -1.00 8.77
CA ILE A 6 -1.37 -1.41 8.42
C ILE A 6 -1.28 -2.86 7.96
N THR A 7 -2.11 -3.73 8.52
CA THR A 7 -2.20 -5.12 8.08
C THR A 7 -3.58 -5.37 7.49
N GLY A 8 -3.63 -6.01 6.32
CA GLY A 8 -4.87 -6.23 5.61
C GLY A 8 -4.67 -6.96 4.29
N SER A 9 -5.73 -7.06 3.50
CA SER A 9 -5.71 -7.73 2.20
C SER A 9 -5.81 -6.72 1.06
N ILE A 10 -5.07 -6.95 -0.02
CA ILE A 10 -5.15 -6.12 -1.22
C ILE A 10 -6.46 -6.45 -1.95
N ILE A 11 -7.41 -5.51 -1.96
CA ILE A 11 -8.73 -5.69 -2.59
C ILE A 11 -8.84 -5.00 -3.95
N SER A 12 -7.95 -4.04 -4.25
CA SER A 12 -7.92 -3.36 -5.55
C SER A 12 -6.51 -2.88 -5.88
N THR A 13 -6.18 -2.89 -7.17
CA THR A 13 -4.87 -2.48 -7.70
C THR A 13 -5.08 -1.61 -8.93
N GLN A 14 -4.67 -0.35 -8.84
CA GLN A 14 -4.66 0.59 -9.95
C GLN A 14 -3.22 1.07 -10.15
N LEU A 15 -2.42 0.20 -10.78
CA LEU A 15 -1.00 0.40 -10.99
C LEU A 15 -0.73 0.66 -12.47
N GLY A 16 0.12 1.63 -12.75
CA GLY A 16 0.77 1.85 -14.03
C GLY A 16 2.26 1.57 -13.90
N THR A 17 2.88 1.10 -14.98
CA THR A 17 4.31 0.82 -15.00
C THR A 17 5.01 1.85 -15.88
N ILE A 18 6.06 2.47 -15.36
CA ILE A 18 6.94 3.36 -16.13
C ILE A 18 8.37 2.83 -15.98
N GLY A 19 8.91 2.26 -17.06
CA GLY A 19 10.18 1.55 -17.03
C GLY A 19 10.08 0.28 -16.17
N THR A 20 10.95 0.15 -15.16
CA THR A 20 10.96 -0.98 -14.21
C THR A 20 10.25 -0.67 -12.89
N LYS A 21 9.65 0.51 -12.77
CA LYS A 21 9.00 0.97 -11.53
C LYS A 21 7.48 1.00 -11.69
N SER A 22 6.80 0.49 -10.67
CA SER A 22 5.34 0.52 -10.57
C SER A 22 4.90 1.76 -9.80
N TYR A 23 3.85 2.41 -10.29
CA TYR A 23 3.27 3.62 -9.72
C TYR A 23 1.77 3.50 -9.66
N GLY A 24 1.14 4.10 -8.66
CA GLY A 24 -0.32 4.19 -8.63
C GLY A 24 -0.85 3.99 -7.24
N PHE A 25 -1.94 3.23 -7.14
CA PHE A 25 -2.65 3.04 -5.89
C PHE A 25 -3.07 1.59 -5.71
N ILE A 26 -3.04 1.12 -4.47
CA ILE A 26 -3.67 -0.12 -4.05
C ILE A 26 -4.73 0.20 -2.98
N GLY A 27 -5.81 -0.56 -2.97
CA GLY A 27 -6.78 -0.58 -1.88
C GLY A 27 -6.48 -1.74 -0.96
N ILE A 28 -6.31 -1.46 0.33
CA ILE A 28 -6.15 -2.44 1.40
C ILE A 28 -7.45 -2.46 2.20
N GLU A 29 -8.00 -3.64 2.43
CA GLU A 29 -9.01 -3.87 3.47
C GLU A 29 -8.32 -4.34 4.74
N THR A 30 -8.41 -3.57 5.82
CA THR A 30 -7.84 -3.95 7.12
C THR A 30 -8.70 -4.99 7.82
N ASP A 31 -8.17 -5.62 8.86
CA ASP A 31 -8.91 -6.59 9.69
C ASP A 31 -10.15 -5.96 10.36
N ASP A 32 -10.07 -4.66 10.68
CA ASP A 32 -11.18 -3.82 11.16
C ASP A 32 -12.23 -3.49 10.08
N LYS A 33 -12.09 -4.05 8.87
CA LYS A 33 -12.93 -3.77 7.68
C LYS A 33 -12.86 -2.32 7.20
N GLU A 34 -11.78 -1.61 7.49
CA GLU A 34 -11.55 -0.29 6.92
C GLU A 34 -10.91 -0.42 5.53
N HIS A 35 -11.36 0.40 4.59
CA HIS A 35 -10.75 0.48 3.26
C HIS A 35 -9.77 1.63 3.18
N LEU A 36 -8.49 1.31 3.02
CA LEU A 36 -7.41 2.28 2.94
C LEU A 36 -6.85 2.33 1.52
N LYS A 37 -6.71 3.54 0.98
CA LYS A 37 -6.07 3.76 -0.31
C LYS A 37 -4.60 4.11 -0.08
N ILE A 38 -3.72 3.23 -0.53
CA ILE A 38 -2.28 3.38 -0.39
C ILE A 38 -1.66 3.73 -1.73
N LYS A 39 -0.87 4.81 -1.75
CA LYS A 39 -0.10 5.24 -2.92
C LYS A 39 1.19 4.45 -3.02
N ILE A 40 1.44 3.90 -4.20
CA ILE A 40 2.71 3.27 -4.60
C ILE A 40 3.53 4.28 -5.38
N ALA A 41 4.73 4.57 -4.88
CA ALA A 41 5.68 5.50 -5.49
C ALA A 41 6.89 4.75 -6.04
N ALA A 42 7.73 5.46 -6.81
CA ALA A 42 8.98 4.96 -7.39
C ALA A 42 9.88 4.17 -6.43
N PHE A 43 9.85 4.56 -5.15
CA PHE A 43 10.74 4.09 -4.10
C PHE A 43 10.03 3.17 -3.11
N THR A 44 8.77 2.84 -3.34
CA THR A 44 8.05 1.86 -2.53
C THR A 44 8.68 0.49 -2.76
N GLN A 45 9.12 -0.14 -1.67
CA GLN A 45 9.57 -1.52 -1.69
C GLN A 45 8.37 -2.42 -1.43
N TYR A 46 8.22 -3.49 -2.20
CA TYR A 46 7.12 -4.43 -2.03
C TYR A 46 7.55 -5.84 -2.41
N GLU A 47 7.05 -6.83 -1.66
CA GLU A 47 7.15 -8.25 -2.00
C GLU A 47 6.03 -8.66 -2.97
N THR A 48 4.80 -8.20 -2.73
CA THR A 48 3.66 -8.46 -3.60
C THR A 48 2.76 -7.23 -3.69
N LEU A 49 2.12 -7.08 -4.85
CA LEU A 49 1.03 -6.13 -5.09
C LEU A 49 -0.19 -6.85 -5.68
N GLU A 50 -0.27 -8.17 -5.54
CA GLU A 50 -1.33 -8.98 -6.13
C GLU A 50 -2.63 -8.87 -5.34
N LEU A 51 -3.75 -8.89 -6.07
CA LEU A 51 -5.09 -8.90 -5.48
C LEU A 51 -5.31 -10.18 -4.66
N GLY A 52 -5.93 -10.03 -3.49
CA GLY A 52 -6.21 -11.11 -2.55
C GLY A 52 -5.06 -11.42 -1.59
N SER A 53 -3.86 -10.92 -1.85
CA SER A 53 -2.71 -11.12 -0.96
C SER A 53 -2.91 -10.37 0.36
N ARG A 54 -2.66 -11.07 1.48
CA ARG A 54 -2.59 -10.45 2.80
C ARG A 54 -1.19 -9.86 2.98
N VAL A 55 -1.13 -8.57 3.29
CA VAL A 55 0.10 -7.80 3.36
C VAL A 55 0.14 -6.90 4.59
N GLN A 56 1.36 -6.65 5.05
CA GLN A 56 1.69 -5.63 6.02
C GLN A 56 2.32 -4.44 5.29
N VAL A 57 1.68 -3.29 5.39
CA VAL A 57 2.06 -2.04 4.74
C VAL A 57 2.57 -1.07 5.79
N VAL A 58 3.82 -0.64 5.65
CA VAL A 58 4.36 0.51 6.39
C VAL A 58 4.12 1.73 5.52
N ALA A 59 3.21 2.60 5.96
CA ALA A 59 2.88 3.82 5.24
C ALA A 59 3.12 5.06 6.08
N GLU A 60 3.48 6.15 5.41
CA GLU A 60 3.57 7.47 6.01
C GLU A 60 2.43 8.36 5.51
N ASN A 61 1.97 9.25 6.39
CA ASN A 61 0.96 10.23 6.03
C ASN A 61 1.63 11.42 5.36
N VAL A 62 1.28 11.70 4.10
CA VAL A 62 1.89 12.79 3.34
C VAL A 62 0.96 14.01 3.36
N GLY A 63 1.23 14.94 4.27
CA GLY A 63 0.49 16.19 4.41
C GLY A 63 -0.85 16.04 5.14
N ASN A 64 -1.83 16.89 4.79
CA ASN A 64 -3.16 16.95 5.41
C ASN A 64 -4.21 16.06 4.71
N MET A 65 -3.77 15.22 3.76
CA MET A 65 -4.66 14.40 2.93
C MET A 65 -4.65 12.94 3.42
N VAL A 66 -5.78 12.25 3.26
CA VAL A 66 -6.01 10.82 3.59
C VAL A 66 -5.25 9.89 2.64
N VAL A 67 -4.07 10.28 2.16
CA VAL A 67 -3.28 9.54 1.17
C VAL A 67 -2.02 9.04 1.86
N LEU A 68 -2.07 7.76 2.22
CA LEU A 68 -0.96 7.03 2.81
C LEU A 68 0.01 6.62 1.69
N THR A 69 1.28 6.95 1.82
CA THR A 69 2.31 6.50 0.86
C THR A 69 3.02 5.28 1.42
N ALA A 70 3.00 4.17 0.69
CA ALA A 70 3.69 2.96 1.10
C ALA A 70 5.21 3.15 1.00
N LYS A 71 5.90 2.82 2.09
CA LYS A 71 7.35 2.64 2.10
C LYS A 71 7.72 1.19 1.85
N LEU A 72 7.07 0.28 2.57
CA LEU A 72 7.33 -1.15 2.53
C LEU A 72 6.01 -1.93 2.53
N ILE A 73 5.93 -2.96 1.69
CA ILE A 73 4.82 -3.89 1.64
C ILE A 73 5.39 -5.31 1.69
N SER A 74 5.06 -6.05 2.74
CA SER A 74 5.50 -7.43 2.93
C SER A 74 4.31 -8.37 3.01
N LEU A 75 4.50 -9.65 2.67
CA LEU A 75 3.49 -10.67 2.91
C LEU A 75 3.25 -10.81 4.41
N ALA A 76 1.99 -10.87 4.82
CA ALA A 76 1.62 -11.18 6.19
C ALA A 76 1.17 -12.64 6.27
N GLU A 77 1.70 -13.39 7.23
CA GLU A 77 1.30 -14.78 7.54
C GLU A 77 -0.15 -14.89 7.98
#